data_AF-A0A9E3G1N8-F1
#
_entry.id   AF-A0A9E3G1N8-F1
#
_cell.length_a   1.000
_cell.length_b   1.000
_cell.length_c   1.000
_cell.angle_alpha   90.00
_cell.angle_beta   90.00
_cell.angle_gamma   90.00
#
_symmetry.space_group_name_H-M   'P 1'
#
loop_
_entity.id
_entity.type
_entity.pdbx_description
1 polymer ?
#
loop_
_entity_poly.entity_id
_entity_poly.type
_entity_poly.pdbx_seq_one_letter_code
_entity_poly.pdbx_strand_id
1 'polypeptide(L)'
;MRSLHAKLTLIIFIALTGLLCLGDANAANWYVRPSAAGSNTGADWNNAWSLSSINWGSIQAGDTVWLAGGSYSAPLTIQASG
;
A
#
# COMPACT_ATOMS: atom_id res chain seq x y z
N MET A 1 41.88 20.16 -12.84
CA MET A 1 41.14 19.89 -11.58
C MET A 1 39.67 20.35 -11.62
N ARG A 2 39.31 21.56 -12.08
CA ARG A 2 37.90 22.05 -12.10
C ARG A 2 36.92 21.22 -12.98
N SER A 3 37.40 20.67 -14.10
CA SER A 3 36.59 19.84 -15.01
C SER A 3 36.27 18.44 -14.45
N LEU A 4 37.06 17.93 -13.50
CA LEU A 4 36.82 16.64 -12.86
C LEU A 4 35.70 16.75 -11.80
N HIS A 5 35.70 17.84 -11.03
CA HIS A 5 34.65 18.13 -10.04
C HIS A 5 33.28 18.32 -10.71
N ALA A 6 33.22 19.06 -11.82
CA ALA A 6 31.96 19.28 -12.55
C ALA A 6 31.34 17.97 -13.08
N LYS A 7 32.17 17.05 -13.58
CA LYS A 7 31.70 15.73 -14.04
C LYS A 7 31.23 14.85 -12.88
N LEU A 8 31.95 14.89 -11.76
CA LEU A 8 31.61 14.13 -10.57
C LEU A 8 30.28 14.62 -9.95
N THR A 9 30.09 15.94 -9.86
CA THR A 9 28.84 16.53 -9.37
C THR A 9 27.65 16.17 -10.27
N LEU A 10 27.82 16.19 -11.59
CA LEU A 10 26.76 15.81 -12.54
C LEU A 10 26.36 14.33 -12.39
N ILE A 11 27.33 13.42 -12.23
CA ILE A 11 27.05 11.99 -12.04
C ILE A 11 26.30 11.74 -10.73
N ILE A 12 26.71 12.39 -9.64
CA ILE A 12 26.02 12.28 -8.34
C ILE A 12 24.59 12.80 -8.44
N PHE A 13 24.38 13.90 -9.16
CA PHE A 13 23.05 14.47 -9.35
C PHE A 13 22.14 13.52 -10.14
N ILE A 14 22.63 12.93 -11.24
CA ILE A 14 21.89 11.95 -12.04
C ILE A 14 21.58 10.69 -11.23
N ALA A 15 22.54 10.18 -10.44
CA ALA A 15 22.34 9.03 -9.58
C ALA A 15 21.30 9.30 -8.48
N LEU A 16 21.32 10.51 -7.89
CA LEU A 16 20.37 10.91 -6.85
C LEU A 16 18.96 11.12 -7.42
N THR A 17 18.83 11.77 -8.58
CA THR A 17 17.54 11.91 -9.26
C THR A 17 17.00 10.55 -9.72
N GLY A 18 17.86 9.68 -10.26
CA GLY A 18 17.49 8.32 -10.63
C GLY A 18 16.98 7.51 -9.44
N LEU A 19 17.64 7.61 -8.28
CA LEU A 19 17.22 6.94 -7.04
C LEU A 19 15.88 7.45 -6.50
N LEU A 20 15.60 8.75 -6.64
CA LEU A 20 14.35 9.38 -6.18
C LEU A 20 13.14 9.04 -7.07
N CYS A 21 13.35 8.69 -8.34
CA CYS A 21 12.28 8.35 -9.29
C CYS A 21 11.85 6.87 -9.25
N LEU A 22 12.42 6.03 -8.37
CA LEU A 22 12.12 4.58 -8.32
C LEU A 22 10.87 4.22 -7.51
N GLY A 23 10.21 5.19 -6.87
CA GLY A 23 9.05 4.93 -6.02
C GLY A 23 7.74 5.18 -6.78
N ASP A 24 7.16 4.14 -7.38
CA ASP A 24 5.74 4.17 -7.74
C ASP A 24 4.90 4.07 -6.45
N ALA A 25 4.40 5.21 -5.97
CA ALA A 25 3.46 5.23 -4.85
C ALA A 25 2.06 4.86 -5.36
N ASN A 26 1.84 3.58 -5.67
CA ASN A 26 0.49 3.09 -5.97
C ASN A 26 -0.27 2.85 -4.65
N ALA A 27 -1.42 3.49 -4.50
CA ALA A 27 -2.38 3.15 -3.47
C ALA A 27 -3.13 1.87 -3.84
N ALA A 28 -3.14 0.87 -2.97
CA ALA A 28 -3.94 -0.35 -3.15
C ALA A 28 -5.37 -0.15 -2.66
N ASN A 29 -6.30 -0.90 -3.26
CA ASN A 29 -7.66 -1.04 -2.77
C ASN A 29 -7.83 -2.41 -2.13
N TRP A 30 -8.29 -2.43 -0.89
CA TRP A 30 -8.59 -3.63 -0.12
C TRP A 30 -10.10 -3.76 0.10
N TYR A 31 -10.59 -4.99 0.13
CA TYR A 31 -12.02 -5.26 0.17
C TYR A 31 -12.39 -6.13 1.37
N VAL A 32 -13.38 -5.66 2.14
CA VAL A 32 -13.85 -6.30 3.38
C VAL A 32 -15.37 -6.42 3.36
N ARG A 33 -15.91 -7.55 3.80
CA ARG A 33 -17.35 -7.84 3.85
C ARG A 33 -17.73 -8.55 5.15
N PRO A 34 -19.03 -8.66 5.50
CA PRO A 34 -19.46 -9.29 6.76
C PRO A 34 -18.93 -10.71 7.02
N SER A 35 -18.72 -11.48 5.96
CA SER A 35 -18.14 -12.83 6.00
C SER A 35 -17.17 -12.99 4.85
N ALA A 36 -15.95 -13.45 5.13
CA ALA A 36 -14.88 -13.62 4.16
C ALA A 36 -15.34 -14.39 2.91
N ALA A 37 -14.73 -14.09 1.77
CA ALA A 37 -15.04 -14.74 0.49
C ALA A 37 -13.78 -15.23 -0.22
N GLY A 38 -13.95 -16.26 -1.06
CA GLY A 38 -12.90 -16.80 -1.92
C GLY A 38 -11.65 -17.20 -1.15
N SER A 39 -10.48 -16.82 -1.66
CA SER A 39 -9.18 -17.08 -1.03
C SER A 39 -8.84 -16.13 0.11
N ASN A 40 -9.73 -15.20 0.48
CA ASN A 40 -9.56 -14.30 1.63
C ASN A 40 -8.26 -13.47 1.58
N THR A 41 -7.93 -12.91 0.41
CA THR A 41 -6.72 -12.11 0.18
C THR A 41 -6.95 -10.60 0.29
N GLY A 42 -8.21 -10.16 0.28
CA GLY A 42 -8.59 -8.75 0.29
C GLY A 42 -8.44 -8.04 -1.06
N ALA A 43 -7.99 -8.73 -2.11
CA ALA A 43 -7.64 -8.13 -3.40
C ALA A 43 -8.83 -7.67 -4.24
N ASP A 44 -10.01 -8.24 -4.03
CA ASP A 44 -11.25 -7.92 -4.72
C ASP A 44 -12.48 -8.40 -3.91
N TRP A 45 -13.70 -8.10 -4.37
CA TRP A 45 -14.94 -8.52 -3.70
C TRP A 45 -15.17 -10.04 -3.65
N ASN A 46 -14.62 -10.81 -4.60
CA ASN A 46 -14.70 -12.28 -4.62
C ASN A 46 -13.71 -12.91 -3.63
N ASN A 47 -12.63 -12.21 -3.29
CA ASN A 47 -11.57 -12.65 -2.39
C ASN A 47 -11.49 -11.80 -1.11
N ALA A 48 -12.59 -11.14 -0.73
CA ALA A 48 -12.63 -10.14 0.33
C ALA A 48 -12.43 -10.72 1.74
N TRP A 49 -11.83 -9.91 2.62
CA TRP A 49 -11.67 -10.22 4.04
C TRP A 49 -12.98 -10.13 4.83
N SER A 50 -13.00 -10.77 6.00
CA SER A 50 -13.84 -10.37 7.14
C SER A 50 -13.09 -9.37 8.02
N LEU A 51 -13.78 -8.66 8.94
CA LEU A 51 -13.11 -7.75 9.88
C LEU A 51 -11.97 -8.41 10.69
N SER A 52 -12.14 -9.68 11.05
CA SER A 52 -11.16 -10.44 11.82
C SER A 52 -9.98 -10.97 11.00
N SER A 53 -10.02 -10.87 9.68
CA SER A 53 -8.99 -11.40 8.78
C SER A 53 -8.26 -10.33 7.97
N ILE A 54 -8.52 -9.05 8.26
CA ILE A 54 -7.78 -7.94 7.67
C ILE A 54 -6.29 -8.12 7.96
N ASN A 55 -5.48 -8.16 6.91
CA ASN A 55 -4.03 -8.16 7.05
C ASN A 55 -3.50 -6.72 7.12
N TRP A 56 -3.51 -6.16 8.32
CA TRP A 56 -3.04 -4.80 8.57
C TRP A 56 -1.56 -4.57 8.20
N GLY A 57 -0.73 -5.61 8.19
CA GLY A 57 0.67 -5.49 7.78
C GLY A 57 0.86 -5.28 6.28
N SER A 58 -0.16 -5.60 5.46
CA SER A 58 -0.16 -5.34 4.01
C SER A 58 -0.69 -3.97 3.63
N ILE A 59 -1.37 -3.27 4.56
CA ILE A 59 -1.95 -1.96 4.30
C ILE A 59 -0.88 -0.90 4.50
N GLN A 60 -0.64 -0.10 3.47
CA GLN A 60 0.36 0.97 3.46
C GLN A 60 -0.29 2.36 3.39
N ALA A 61 0.52 3.39 3.64
CA ALA A 61 0.08 4.77 3.49
C ALA A 61 -0.43 5.02 2.05
N GLY A 62 -1.65 5.57 1.95
CA GLY A 62 -2.32 5.82 0.67
C GLY A 62 -3.34 4.76 0.28
N ASP A 63 -3.30 3.56 0.87
CA ASP A 63 -4.27 2.50 0.58
C ASP A 63 -5.70 2.87 1.04
N THR A 64 -6.69 2.25 0.40
CA THR A 64 -8.10 2.37 0.78
C THR A 64 -8.70 1.01 1.13
N VAL A 65 -9.37 0.92 2.28
CA VAL A 65 -10.10 -0.28 2.71
C VAL A 65 -11.60 -0.05 2.52
N TRP A 66 -12.21 -0.77 1.58
CA TRP A 66 -13.64 -0.72 1.27
C TRP A 66 -14.41 -1.74 2.09
N LEU A 67 -15.47 -1.30 2.77
CA LEU A 67 -16.40 -2.17 3.48
C LEU A 67 -17.68 -2.33 2.67
N ALA A 68 -18.07 -3.57 2.39
CA ALA A 68 -19.37 -3.88 1.79
C ALA A 68 -20.52 -3.54 2.76
N GLY A 69 -21.70 -3.28 2.21
CA GLY A 69 -22.92 -3.16 3.01
C GLY A 69 -23.25 -4.47 3.73
N GLY A 70 -23.73 -4.37 4.97
CA GLY A 70 -24.21 -5.51 5.74
C GLY A 70 -23.96 -5.34 7.24
N SER A 71 -24.36 -6.36 8.01
CA SER A 71 -24.18 -6.38 9.46
C SER A 71 -22.89 -7.10 9.84
N TYR A 72 -22.02 -6.40 10.56
CA TYR A 72 -20.78 -6.95 11.08
C TYR A 72 -20.97 -7.32 12.55
N SER A 73 -20.63 -8.55 12.91
CA SER A 73 -20.77 -9.07 14.28
C SER A 73 -19.56 -8.78 15.17
N ALA A 74 -18.44 -8.32 14.58
CA ALA A 74 -17.22 -7.98 15.28
C ALA A 74 -16.96 -6.47 15.22
N PRO A 75 -16.31 -5.88 16.25
CA PRO A 75 -15.86 -4.50 16.19
C PRO A 75 -14.75 -4.34 15.13
N LEU A 76 -14.70 -3.18 14.49
CA LEU A 76 -13.56 -2.77 13.67
C LEU A 76 -12.48 -2.19 14.59
N THR A 77 -11.35 -2.89 14.70
CA THR A 77 -10.16 -2.40 15.39
C THR A 77 -9.11 -2.02 14.35
N ILE A 78 -8.74 -0.74 14.33
CA ILE A 78 -7.70 -0.25 13.41
C ILE A 78 -6.32 -0.60 13.96
N GLN A 79 -5.49 -1.28 13.17
CA GLN A 79 -4.14 -1.70 13.59
C GLN A 79 -3.02 -1.20 12.66
N ALA A 80 -3.36 -0.46 11.60
CA ALA A 80 -2.40 0.25 10.77
C ALA A 80 -2.81 1.72 10.61
N SER A 81 -1.82 2.58 10.44
CA SER A 81 -1.97 4.00 10.10
C SER A 81 -1.06 4.31 8.93
N GLY A 82 -1.55 5.14 8.01
CA GLY A 82 -0.75 5.72 6.93
C GLY A 82 0.09 6.89 7.39
#